data_AF-A0A7C9A2A3-F1
#
_entry.id   AF-A0A7C9A2A3-F1
#
_cell.length_a   1.000
_cell.length_b   1.000
_cell.length_c   1.000
_cell.angle_alpha   90.00
_cell.angle_beta   90.00
_cell.angle_gamma   90.00
#
_symmetry.space_group_name_H-M   'P 1'
#
loop_
_entity.id
_entity.type
_entity.pdbx_description
1 polymer ?
#
loop_
_entity_poly.entity_id
_entity_poly.type
_entity_poly.pdbx_seq_one_letter_code
_entity_poly.pdbx_strand_id
1 'polypeptide(L)'
;NVIWKVDINGSPSILSRSPLFTHYPVDRTSPYSYCGLNGAVYMPSKGYLLVVQSNTGKMFKVDAVDGTARTVNLPEDLTLADGIAVKEDGVVLVVSMNSAWFLKSDDSWGSGVVIDKIALDKEGTPTSVTVGGGGRAYVIYGYVQEGMKGNVEEREWFRIEEVQSKRESEGESVWPYVFIGLGLLYVVFWRFQMTQLVQKMDQKTA
;
A
#
# COMPACT_ATOMS: atom_id res chain seq x y z
N ASN A 1 -5.09 -23.54 2.25
CA ASN A 1 -4.62 -22.26 2.79
C ASN A 1 -4.20 -22.41 4.25
N VAL A 2 -2.90 -22.38 4.51
CA VAL A 2 -2.28 -22.45 5.85
C VAL A 2 -1.09 -21.51 5.85
N ILE A 3 -0.86 -20.80 6.95
CA ILE A 3 0.35 -19.99 7.15
C ILE A 3 1.28 -20.78 8.07
N TRP A 4 2.48 -21.06 7.57
CA TRP A 4 3.56 -21.69 8.33
C TRP A 4 4.52 -20.63 8.86
N LYS A 5 5.10 -20.88 10.02
CA LYS A 5 6.18 -20.09 10.61
C LYS A 5 7.36 -21.00 10.86
N VAL A 6 8.53 -20.55 10.45
CA VAL A 6 9.80 -21.26 10.63
C VAL A 6 10.62 -20.48 11.65
N ASP A 7 11.14 -21.16 12.67
CA ASP A 7 11.98 -20.52 13.68
C ASP A 7 13.44 -20.34 13.20
N ILE A 8 14.28 -19.71 14.02
CA ILE A 8 15.69 -19.46 13.70
C ILE A 8 16.52 -20.74 13.53
N ASN A 9 16.03 -21.87 14.04
CA ASN A 9 16.67 -23.18 13.89
C ASN A 9 16.14 -23.94 12.66
N GLY A 10 15.24 -23.34 11.88
CA GLY A 10 14.63 -23.98 10.72
C GLY A 10 13.44 -24.90 11.05
N SER A 11 12.94 -24.90 12.28
CA SER A 11 11.82 -25.76 12.68
C SER A 11 10.49 -25.16 12.23
N PRO A 12 9.70 -25.86 11.39
CA PRO A 12 8.41 -25.36 10.93
C PRO A 12 7.31 -25.62 11.95
N SER A 13 6.37 -24.68 12.06
CA SER A 13 5.15 -24.77 12.84
C SER A 13 3.99 -24.13 12.09
N ILE A 14 2.75 -24.52 12.40
CA ILE A 14 1.57 -23.84 11.85
C ILE A 14 1.34 -22.57 12.65
N LEU A 15 1.43 -21.42 11.99
CA LEU A 15 1.02 -20.15 12.60
C LEU A 15 -0.51 -20.04 12.54
N SER A 16 -1.11 -20.23 11.38
CA SER A 16 -2.57 -20.07 11.22
C SER A 16 -3.18 -21.05 10.24
N ARG A 17 -4.32 -21.62 10.64
CA ARG A 17 -5.22 -22.43 9.80
C ARG A 17 -6.65 -21.90 9.92
N SER A 18 -6.81 -20.58 9.85
CA SER A 18 -8.12 -19.95 9.98
C SER A 18 -9.09 -20.42 8.90
N PRO A 19 -10.36 -20.73 9.24
CA PRO A 19 -11.38 -21.05 8.25
C PRO A 19 -11.72 -19.87 7.33
N LEU A 20 -11.35 -18.63 7.71
CA LEU A 20 -11.55 -17.45 6.88
C LEU A 20 -10.84 -17.54 5.52
N PHE A 21 -9.71 -18.25 5.46
CA PHE A 21 -8.92 -18.38 4.24
C PHE A 21 -9.63 -19.21 3.15
N THR A 22 -10.75 -19.85 3.47
CA THR A 22 -11.60 -20.62 2.55
C THR A 22 -13.07 -20.21 2.65
N HIS A 23 -13.39 -19.11 3.33
CA HIS A 23 -14.76 -18.68 3.58
C HIS A 23 -15.40 -17.99 2.37
N TYR A 24 -14.63 -17.19 1.64
CA TYR A 24 -15.14 -16.40 0.53
C TYR A 24 -15.32 -17.23 -0.75
N PRO A 25 -16.36 -16.96 -1.55
CA PRO A 25 -16.57 -17.64 -2.81
C PRO A 25 -15.42 -17.37 -3.78
N VAL A 26 -15.02 -18.41 -4.50
CA VAL A 26 -13.99 -18.33 -5.55
C VAL A 26 -14.68 -18.40 -6.91
N ASP A 27 -14.41 -17.42 -7.77
CA ASP A 27 -14.76 -17.53 -9.18
C ASP A 27 -13.90 -18.63 -9.83
N ARG A 28 -14.53 -19.78 -10.10
CA ARG A 28 -13.87 -20.95 -10.69
C ARG A 28 -13.52 -20.76 -12.16
N THR A 29 -14.06 -19.73 -12.81
CA THR A 29 -13.75 -19.38 -14.20
C THR A 29 -12.55 -18.45 -14.32
N SER A 30 -12.18 -17.77 -13.22
CA SER A 30 -11.02 -16.89 -13.17
C SER A 30 -9.70 -17.68 -13.36
N PRO A 31 -8.73 -17.15 -14.12
CA PRO A 31 -7.38 -17.70 -14.12
C PRO A 31 -6.84 -17.70 -12.69
N TYR A 32 -6.13 -18.76 -12.31
CA TYR A 32 -5.58 -18.90 -10.94
C TYR A 32 -6.63 -19.03 -9.83
N SER A 33 -7.85 -19.49 -10.13
CA SER A 33 -8.86 -19.81 -9.11
C SER A 33 -8.38 -20.82 -8.04
N TYR A 34 -7.35 -21.61 -8.36
CA TYR A 34 -6.69 -22.53 -7.43
C TYR A 34 -5.66 -21.85 -6.49
N CYS A 35 -5.22 -20.62 -6.78
CA CYS A 35 -4.21 -19.91 -5.99
C CYS A 35 -4.86 -19.21 -4.78
N GLY A 36 -4.60 -19.71 -3.59
CA GLY A 36 -5.15 -19.17 -2.34
C GLY A 36 -4.32 -18.03 -1.74
N LEU A 37 -3.95 -18.15 -0.46
CA LEU A 37 -3.05 -17.18 0.19
C LEU A 37 -1.72 -17.12 -0.58
N ASN A 38 -1.22 -15.91 -0.83
CA ASN A 38 -0.05 -15.72 -1.68
C ASN A 38 0.98 -14.77 -1.05
N GLY A 39 0.81 -13.45 -1.16
CA GLY A 39 1.70 -12.48 -0.52
C GLY A 39 1.45 -12.31 0.97
N ALA A 40 2.52 -12.13 1.74
CA ALA A 40 2.47 -11.75 3.14
C ALA A 40 3.55 -10.71 3.48
N VAL A 41 3.20 -9.75 4.33
CA VAL A 41 4.15 -8.77 4.89
C VAL A 41 3.97 -8.67 6.40
N TYR A 42 5.09 -8.65 7.13
CA TYR A 42 5.07 -8.44 8.57
C TYR A 42 5.01 -6.95 8.89
N MET A 43 4.24 -6.58 9.91
CA MET A 43 4.11 -5.23 10.46
C MET A 43 4.81 -5.18 11.83
N PRO A 44 6.13 -4.88 11.88
CA PRO A 44 6.92 -5.09 13.09
C PRO A 44 6.49 -4.20 14.25
N SER A 45 6.12 -2.95 13.97
CA SER A 45 5.66 -2.00 14.99
C SER A 45 4.32 -2.40 15.64
N LYS A 46 3.60 -3.39 15.07
CA LYS A 46 2.25 -3.74 15.50
C LYS A 46 2.01 -5.24 15.73
N GLY A 47 2.99 -6.11 15.47
CA GLY A 47 2.95 -7.51 15.87
C GLY A 47 2.01 -8.42 15.06
N TYR A 48 1.71 -8.10 13.80
CA TYR A 48 0.85 -8.92 12.94
C TYR A 48 1.37 -8.99 11.50
N LEU A 49 0.82 -9.91 10.72
CA LEU A 49 1.02 -10.04 9.28
C LEU A 49 -0.19 -9.48 8.54
N LEU A 50 0.04 -8.88 7.38
CA LEU A 50 -0.99 -8.69 6.36
C LEU A 50 -0.76 -9.72 5.26
N VAL A 51 -1.83 -10.41 4.86
CA VAL A 51 -1.77 -11.52 3.92
C VAL A 51 -2.84 -11.33 2.87
N VAL A 52 -2.46 -11.41 1.59
CA VAL A 52 -3.39 -11.29 0.46
C VAL A 52 -3.68 -12.66 -0.15
N GLN A 53 -4.86 -12.78 -0.75
CA GLN A 53 -5.35 -14.00 -1.36
C GLN A 53 -5.66 -13.77 -2.85
N SER A 54 -5.02 -14.54 -3.73
CA SER A 54 -5.13 -14.32 -5.18
C SER A 54 -6.52 -14.63 -5.72
N ASN A 55 -7.10 -15.77 -5.36
CA ASN A 55 -8.35 -16.26 -5.94
C ASN A 55 -9.63 -15.56 -5.46
N THR A 56 -9.58 -14.79 -4.37
CA THR A 56 -10.72 -14.02 -3.85
C THR A 56 -10.47 -12.51 -3.81
N GLY A 57 -9.21 -12.08 -3.99
CA GLY A 57 -8.76 -10.71 -3.80
C GLY A 57 -8.84 -10.21 -2.36
N LYS A 58 -9.12 -11.07 -1.39
CA LYS A 58 -9.26 -10.68 0.02
C LYS A 58 -7.92 -10.46 0.68
N MET A 59 -7.93 -9.60 1.68
CA MET A 59 -6.78 -9.31 2.53
C MET A 59 -7.14 -9.64 3.97
N PHE A 60 -6.19 -10.25 4.69
CA PHE A 60 -6.35 -10.69 6.05
C PHE A 60 -5.27 -10.07 6.92
N LYS A 61 -5.64 -9.69 8.14
CA LYS A 61 -4.71 -9.42 9.22
C LYS A 61 -4.60 -10.67 10.08
N VAL A 62 -3.38 -11.13 10.33
CA VAL A 62 -3.10 -12.35 11.09
C VAL A 62 -2.14 -12.01 12.23
N ASP A 63 -2.55 -12.27 13.46
CA ASP A 63 -1.70 -12.08 14.63
C ASP A 63 -0.41 -12.93 14.51
N ALA A 64 0.75 -12.34 14.79
CA ALA A 64 2.03 -13.02 14.60
C ALA A 64 2.43 -13.95 15.77
N VAL A 65 1.68 -13.90 16.87
CA VAL A 65 1.88 -14.72 18.07
C VAL A 65 0.94 -15.91 18.05
N ASP A 66 -0.37 -15.68 17.98
CA ASP A 66 -1.39 -16.75 18.10
C ASP A 66 -2.02 -17.18 16.76
N GLY A 67 -1.74 -16.44 15.68
CA GLY A 67 -2.25 -16.78 14.35
C GLY A 67 -3.72 -16.47 14.11
N THR A 68 -4.39 -15.76 15.02
CA THR A 68 -5.78 -15.33 14.86
C THR A 68 -5.89 -14.45 13.62
N ALA A 69 -6.76 -14.83 12.69
CA ALA A 69 -6.97 -14.11 11.45
C ALA A 69 -8.30 -13.35 11.47
N ARG A 70 -8.29 -12.15 10.87
CA ARG A 70 -9.48 -11.34 10.59
C ARG A 70 -9.41 -10.81 9.17
N THR A 71 -10.54 -10.69 8.49
CA THR A 71 -10.58 -10.01 7.18
C THR A 71 -10.38 -8.51 7.37
N VAL A 72 -9.57 -7.91 6.51
CA VAL A 72 -9.46 -6.45 6.39
C VAL A 72 -10.61 -5.96 5.50
N ASN A 73 -11.42 -5.02 6.00
CA ASN A 73 -12.49 -4.44 5.20
C ASN A 73 -11.91 -3.41 4.21
N LEU A 74 -11.91 -3.74 2.92
CA LEU A 74 -11.44 -2.87 1.83
C LEU A 74 -12.63 -2.47 0.93
N PRO A 75 -12.57 -1.31 0.26
CA PRO A 75 -13.64 -0.84 -0.63
C PRO A 75 -13.77 -1.69 -1.91
N GLU A 76 -12.71 -2.41 -2.28
CA GLU A 76 -12.71 -3.33 -3.42
C GLU A 76 -11.82 -4.55 -3.15
N ASP A 77 -12.08 -5.62 -3.89
CA ASP A 77 -11.23 -6.81 -3.89
C ASP A 77 -9.96 -6.59 -4.72
N LEU A 78 -8.83 -7.03 -4.17
CA LEU A 78 -7.52 -6.96 -4.81
C LEU A 78 -7.35 -8.13 -5.77
N THR A 79 -8.12 -8.12 -6.87
CA THR A 79 -8.20 -9.24 -7.81
C THR A 79 -6.82 -9.72 -8.28
N LEU A 80 -6.54 -11.02 -8.12
CA LEU A 80 -5.26 -11.66 -8.43
C LEU A 80 -4.07 -11.08 -7.65
N ALA A 81 -4.29 -10.57 -6.43
CA ALA A 81 -3.21 -10.11 -5.56
C ALA A 81 -2.14 -11.18 -5.37
N ASP A 82 -0.90 -10.77 -5.50
CA ASP A 82 0.30 -11.60 -5.47
C ASP A 82 1.24 -11.04 -4.40
N GLY A 83 2.27 -10.27 -4.78
CA GLY A 83 3.18 -9.61 -3.84
C GLY A 83 2.55 -8.49 -3.01
N ILE A 84 3.10 -8.29 -1.81
CA ILE A 84 2.72 -7.23 -0.86
C ILE A 84 3.98 -6.68 -0.19
N ALA A 85 4.05 -5.36 -0.02
CA ALA A 85 5.12 -4.68 0.71
C ALA A 85 4.56 -3.54 1.56
N VAL A 86 5.33 -3.06 2.52
CA VAL A 86 4.98 -1.92 3.37
C VAL A 86 6.11 -0.89 3.34
N LYS A 87 5.75 0.38 3.15
CA LYS A 87 6.66 1.52 3.28
C LYS A 87 6.82 1.92 4.75
N GLU A 88 7.86 2.69 5.06
CA GLU A 88 8.12 3.19 6.42
C GLU A 88 6.99 4.07 6.97
N ASP A 89 6.29 4.80 6.10
CA ASP A 89 5.15 5.65 6.46
C ASP A 89 3.84 4.86 6.69
N GLY A 90 3.88 3.53 6.54
CA GLY A 90 2.74 2.64 6.74
C GLY A 90 1.86 2.42 5.52
N VAL A 91 2.17 3.00 4.36
CA VAL A 91 1.50 2.66 3.09
C VAL A 91 1.81 1.21 2.73
N VAL A 92 0.76 0.44 2.46
CA VAL A 92 0.89 -0.93 1.98
C VAL A 92 0.69 -0.95 0.47
N LEU A 93 1.65 -1.54 -0.23
CA LEU A 93 1.54 -1.82 -1.64
C LEU A 93 1.15 -3.28 -1.84
N VAL A 94 0.15 -3.51 -2.69
CA VAL A 94 -0.20 -4.84 -3.17
C VAL A 94 -0.10 -4.82 -4.69
N VAL A 95 0.50 -5.84 -5.28
CA VAL A 95 0.55 -6.00 -6.74
C VAL A 95 -0.24 -7.23 -7.17
N SER A 96 -0.78 -7.16 -8.37
CA SER A 96 -1.28 -8.29 -9.14
C SER A 96 -0.61 -8.31 -10.50
N MET A 97 -1.00 -9.26 -11.34
CA MET A 97 -0.57 -9.35 -12.73
C MET A 97 -1.00 -8.16 -13.61
N ASN A 98 -1.76 -7.20 -13.08
CA ASN A 98 -2.25 -6.07 -13.88
C ASN A 98 -2.42 -4.75 -13.11
N SER A 99 -2.19 -4.72 -11.81
CA SER A 99 -2.44 -3.53 -10.99
C SER A 99 -1.51 -3.47 -9.79
N ALA A 100 -1.17 -2.25 -9.37
CA ALA A 100 -0.58 -1.96 -8.08
C ALA A 100 -1.57 -1.09 -7.28
N TRP A 101 -1.90 -1.53 -6.06
CA TRP A 101 -2.72 -0.77 -5.12
C TRP A 101 -1.84 -0.16 -4.05
N PHE A 102 -2.15 1.09 -3.72
CA PHE A 102 -1.61 1.80 -2.57
C PHE A 102 -2.70 1.89 -1.53
N LEU A 103 -2.45 1.32 -0.36
CA LEU A 103 -3.43 1.15 0.70
C LEU A 103 -2.99 1.87 1.98
N LYS A 104 -3.93 2.50 2.67
CA LYS A 104 -3.74 3.07 4.01
C LYS A 104 -4.82 2.57 4.98
N SER A 105 -4.53 2.65 6.26
CA SER A 105 -5.46 2.30 7.33
C SER A 105 -5.18 3.13 8.57
N ASP A 106 -6.24 3.69 9.16
CA ASP A 106 -6.19 4.48 10.39
C ASP A 106 -6.61 3.68 11.64
N ASP A 107 -7.07 2.43 11.46
CA ASP A 107 -7.62 1.57 12.53
C ASP A 107 -6.81 0.28 12.74
N SER A 108 -5.52 0.33 12.39
CA SER A 108 -4.61 -0.82 12.43
C SER A 108 -5.10 -2.02 11.60
N TRP A 109 -5.62 -1.74 10.41
CA TRP A 109 -6.11 -2.72 9.44
C TRP A 109 -7.25 -3.56 10.01
N GLY A 110 -8.21 -2.92 10.66
CA GLY A 110 -9.58 -3.42 10.72
C GLY A 110 -10.30 -3.13 9.40
N SER A 111 -10.07 -1.93 8.88
CA SER A 111 -10.45 -1.48 7.56
C SER A 111 -9.26 -0.80 6.87
N GLY A 112 -9.37 -0.59 5.57
CA GLY A 112 -8.40 0.16 4.80
C GLY A 112 -9.05 0.87 3.63
N VAL A 113 -8.31 1.81 3.05
CA VAL A 113 -8.72 2.58 1.87
C VAL A 113 -7.71 2.40 0.76
N VAL A 114 -8.19 2.42 -0.49
CA VAL A 114 -7.34 2.49 -1.67
C VAL A 114 -7.06 3.96 -1.96
N ILE A 115 -5.85 4.42 -1.70
CA ILE A 115 -5.44 5.81 -1.97
C ILE A 115 -5.04 6.01 -3.42
N ASP A 116 -4.52 4.96 -4.06
CA ASP A 116 -4.21 4.96 -5.49
C ASP A 116 -4.21 3.55 -6.07
N LYS A 117 -4.42 3.47 -7.38
CA LYS A 117 -4.39 2.24 -8.16
C LYS A 117 -3.76 2.51 -9.51
N ILE A 118 -2.64 1.86 -9.77
CA ILE A 118 -1.86 2.01 -10.99
C ILE A 118 -2.07 0.76 -11.84
N ALA A 119 -2.41 0.94 -13.12
CA ALA A 119 -2.43 -0.16 -14.08
C ALA A 119 -0.99 -0.57 -14.41
N LEU A 120 -0.68 -1.86 -14.31
CA LEU A 120 0.62 -2.42 -14.66
C LEU A 120 0.58 -3.12 -16.02
N ASP A 121 1.74 -3.24 -16.65
CA ASP A 121 1.88 -3.96 -17.91
C ASP A 121 1.66 -5.47 -17.71
N LYS A 122 0.54 -5.95 -18.28
CA LYS A 122 0.10 -7.34 -18.17
C LYS A 122 1.03 -8.32 -18.89
N GLU A 123 1.73 -7.88 -19.94
CA GLU A 123 2.64 -8.75 -20.71
C GLU A 123 3.81 -9.20 -19.85
N GLY A 124 4.33 -8.30 -19.00
CA GLY A 124 5.40 -8.62 -18.07
C GLY A 124 5.01 -9.48 -16.87
N THR A 125 3.71 -9.70 -16.63
CA THR A 125 3.17 -10.47 -15.51
C THR A 125 3.82 -10.09 -14.18
N PRO A 126 3.53 -8.90 -13.64
CA PRO A 126 4.05 -8.48 -12.35
C PRO A 126 3.67 -9.49 -11.26
N THR A 127 4.64 -9.83 -10.41
CA THR A 127 4.47 -10.85 -9.36
C THR A 127 4.80 -10.34 -7.97
N SER A 128 5.81 -9.47 -7.85
CA SER A 128 6.33 -9.04 -6.55
C SER A 128 6.57 -7.54 -6.49
N VAL A 129 6.49 -7.00 -5.28
CA VAL A 129 6.78 -5.60 -4.97
C VAL A 129 7.69 -5.53 -3.76
N THR A 130 8.63 -4.59 -3.77
CA THR A 130 9.48 -4.29 -2.62
C THR A 130 9.66 -2.78 -2.47
N VAL A 131 10.04 -2.34 -1.27
CA VAL A 131 10.37 -0.95 -0.99
C VAL A 131 11.89 -0.86 -0.81
N GLY A 132 12.52 -0.06 -1.66
CA GLY A 132 13.96 0.21 -1.63
C GLY A 132 14.29 1.53 -0.92
N GLY A 133 15.57 1.91 -1.02
CA GLY A 133 16.08 3.14 -0.39
C GLY A 133 15.35 4.40 -0.85
N GLY A 134 15.05 5.27 0.12
CA GLY A 134 14.28 6.51 -0.09
C GLY A 134 12.77 6.29 -0.18
N GLY A 135 12.25 5.14 0.28
CA GLY A 135 10.81 4.84 0.28
C GLY A 135 10.23 4.53 -1.10
N ARG A 136 11.09 4.32 -2.11
CA ARG A 136 10.71 4.03 -3.49
C ARG A 136 10.25 2.59 -3.62
N ALA A 137 9.13 2.36 -4.29
CA ALA A 137 8.60 1.03 -4.50
C ALA A 137 8.97 0.50 -5.87
N TYR A 138 9.34 -0.77 -5.95
CA TYR A 138 9.77 -1.44 -7.17
C TYR A 138 8.94 -2.69 -7.40
N VAL A 139 8.45 -2.87 -8.61
CA VAL A 139 7.68 -4.04 -9.05
C VAL A 139 8.53 -4.90 -9.97
N ILE A 140 8.56 -6.20 -9.69
CA ILE A 140 9.23 -7.20 -10.52
C ILE A 140 8.23 -7.77 -11.53
N TYR A 141 8.61 -7.71 -12.80
CA TYR A 141 7.93 -8.37 -13.91
C TYR A 141 8.64 -9.69 -14.22
N GLY A 142 8.02 -10.78 -13.76
CA GLY A 142 8.63 -12.11 -13.78
C GLY A 142 8.41 -12.89 -15.07
N TYR A 143 7.58 -12.41 -16.01
CA TYR A 143 7.22 -13.11 -17.25
C TYR A 143 6.80 -14.58 -17.02
N VAL A 144 6.17 -14.87 -15.88
CA VAL A 144 5.87 -16.24 -15.43
C VAL A 144 4.96 -16.98 -16.42
N GLN A 145 4.09 -16.26 -17.11
CA GLN A 145 3.22 -16.85 -18.13
C GLN A 145 3.99 -17.41 -19.32
N GLU A 146 5.12 -16.82 -19.70
CA GLU A 146 5.97 -17.33 -20.78
C GLU A 146 6.60 -18.66 -20.37
N GLY A 147 7.15 -18.71 -19.15
CA GLY A 147 7.69 -19.93 -18.57
C GLY A 147 6.64 -21.04 -18.44
N MET A 148 5.42 -20.71 -17.96
CA MET A 148 4.33 -21.68 -17.83
C MET A 148 3.85 -22.25 -19.18
N LYS A 149 3.91 -21.45 -20.25
CA LYS A 149 3.54 -21.90 -21.61
C LYS A 149 4.63 -22.75 -22.26
N GLY A 150 5.80 -22.86 -21.64
CA GLY A 150 6.96 -23.51 -22.26
C GLY A 150 7.47 -22.72 -23.46
N ASN A 151 7.26 -21.40 -23.50
CA ASN A 151 7.96 -20.55 -24.46
C ASN A 151 9.42 -20.50 -24.03
N VAL A 152 10.24 -21.29 -24.71
CA VAL A 152 11.67 -21.48 -24.43
C VAL A 152 12.55 -20.53 -25.24
N GLU A 153 11.97 -19.51 -25.89
CA GLU A 153 12.81 -18.43 -26.42
C GLU A 153 13.61 -17.83 -25.26
N GLU A 154 14.94 -17.80 -25.41
CA GLU A 154 15.83 -17.35 -24.35
C GLU A 154 15.56 -15.87 -24.06
N ARG A 155 14.72 -15.61 -23.05
CA ARG A 155 14.52 -14.26 -22.54
C ARG A 155 15.85 -13.75 -21.98
N GLU A 156 16.39 -12.73 -22.62
CA GLU A 156 17.68 -12.14 -22.24
C GLU A 156 17.59 -11.27 -20.97
N TRP A 157 16.39 -10.76 -20.63
CA TRP A 157 16.21 -9.83 -19.52
C TRP A 157 14.84 -9.92 -18.84
N PHE A 158 14.85 -9.63 -17.54
CA PHE A 158 13.67 -9.38 -16.71
C PHE A 158 13.59 -7.89 -16.37
N ARG A 159 12.40 -7.43 -15.97
CA ARG A 159 12.16 -6.01 -15.74
C ARG A 159 11.82 -5.74 -14.29
N ILE A 160 12.40 -4.68 -13.76
CA ILE A 160 12.04 -4.08 -12.49
C ILE A 160 11.70 -2.63 -12.79
N GLU A 161 10.51 -2.17 -12.40
CA GLU A 161 10.11 -0.78 -12.58
C GLU A 161 9.77 -0.15 -11.24
N GLU A 162 10.11 1.13 -11.12
CA GLU A 162 9.65 1.94 -10.00
C GLU A 162 8.16 2.28 -10.19
N VAL A 163 7.37 2.12 -9.14
CA VAL A 163 5.97 2.53 -9.11
C VAL A 163 5.80 3.68 -8.12
N GLN A 164 5.21 4.77 -8.60
CA GLN A 164 4.99 5.97 -7.81
C GLN A 164 3.53 6.39 -7.88
N SER A 165 2.90 6.56 -6.72
CA SER A 165 1.57 7.13 -6.63
C SER A 165 1.64 8.65 -6.79
N LYS A 166 0.89 9.19 -7.75
CA LYS A 166 0.73 10.65 -7.90
C LYS A 166 -0.16 11.20 -6.80
N ARG A 167 -1.20 10.48 -6.40
CA ARG A 167 -2.18 10.90 -5.39
C ARG A 167 -1.61 10.91 -3.98
N GLU A 168 -0.68 10.00 -3.68
CA GLU A 168 0.08 10.01 -2.43
C GLU A 168 0.87 11.32 -2.28
N SER A 169 1.54 11.78 -3.34
CA SER A 169 2.31 13.03 -3.32
C SER A 169 1.45 14.30 -3.21
N GLU A 170 0.21 14.27 -3.71
CA GLU A 170 -0.73 15.40 -3.62
C GLU A 170 -1.22 15.63 -2.19
N GLY A 171 -1.43 14.56 -1.42
CA GLY A 171 -1.84 14.63 0.00
C GLY A 171 -0.79 15.18 0.95
N GLU A 172 0.49 15.22 0.52
CA GLU A 172 1.61 15.76 1.30
C GLU A 172 1.88 17.25 1.03
N SER A 173 1.15 17.89 0.10
CA SER A 173 1.35 19.31 -0.20
C SER A 173 0.77 20.20 0.92
N VAL A 174 1.58 20.45 1.96
CA VAL A 174 1.25 21.36 3.08
C VAL A 174 1.46 22.84 2.70
N TRP A 175 2.19 23.09 1.61
CA TRP A 175 2.53 24.43 1.11
C TRP A 175 1.34 25.37 0.93
N PRO A 176 0.19 24.95 0.38
CA PRO A 176 -1.00 25.81 0.29
C PRO A 176 -1.45 26.34 1.64
N TYR A 177 -1.45 25.50 2.68
CA TYR A 177 -1.84 25.89 4.04
C TYR A 177 -0.80 26.81 4.70
N VAL A 178 0.48 26.58 4.43
CA VAL A 178 1.59 27.46 4.87
C VAL A 178 1.45 28.84 4.25
N PHE A 179 1.16 28.94 2.94
CA PHE A 179 0.95 30.21 2.26
C PHE A 179 -0.28 30.96 2.78
N ILE A 180 -1.38 30.25 3.07
CA ILE A 180 -2.56 30.85 3.71
C ILE A 180 -2.20 31.40 5.10
N GLY A 181 -1.46 30.65 5.91
CA GLY A 181 -1.00 31.09 7.23
C GLY A 181 -0.09 32.34 7.18
N LEU A 182 0.88 32.36 6.27
CA LEU A 182 1.75 33.51 6.03
C LEU A 182 0.97 34.74 5.54
N GLY A 183 -0.01 34.54 4.65
CA GLY A 183 -0.89 35.61 4.18
C GLY A 183 -1.71 36.24 5.30
N LEU A 184 -2.27 35.42 6.20
CA LEU A 184 -3.01 35.91 7.37
C LEU A 184 -2.11 36.71 8.33
N LEU A 185 -0.89 36.23 8.60
CA LEU A 185 0.09 36.95 9.43
C LEU A 185 0.46 38.31 8.82
N TYR A 186 0.66 38.36 7.50
CA TYR A 186 0.93 39.61 6.78
C TYR A 186 -0.22 40.61 6.92
N VAL A 187 -1.48 40.16 6.77
CA VAL A 187 -2.66 41.03 6.91
C VAL A 187 -2.78 41.58 8.33
N VAL A 188 -2.54 40.76 9.35
CA VAL A 188 -2.55 41.19 10.76
C VAL A 188 -1.44 42.21 11.02
N PHE A 189 -0.23 41.95 10.53
CA PHE A 189 0.90 42.86 10.67
C PHE A 189 0.66 44.19 9.95
N TRP A 190 0.14 44.15 8.73
CA TRP A 190 -0.23 45.33 7.95
C TRP A 190 -1.32 46.15 8.65
N ARG A 191 -2.37 45.50 9.18
CA ARG A 191 -3.41 46.19 9.97
C ARG A 191 -2.83 46.86 11.21
N PHE A 192 -1.93 46.19 11.91
CA PHE A 192 -1.27 46.75 13.09
C PHE A 192 -0.43 47.99 12.71
N GLN A 193 0.37 47.90 11.64
CA GLN A 193 1.14 49.04 11.14
C GLN A 193 0.26 50.20 10.71
N MET A 194 -0.83 49.95 9.98
CA MET A 194 -1.76 51.00 9.57
C MET A 194 -2.46 51.66 10.76
N THR A 195 -2.82 50.89 11.79
CA THR A 195 -3.44 51.43 13.01
C THR A 195 -2.48 52.37 13.76
N GLN A 196 -1.20 51.99 13.87
CA GLN A 196 -0.15 52.85 14.42
C GLN A 196 0.08 54.11 13.58
N LEU A 197 -0.01 54.01 12.25
CA LEU A 197 0.20 55.12 11.32
C LEU A 197 -0.94 56.15 11.42
N VAL A 198 -2.19 55.69 11.46
CA VAL A 198 -3.38 56.55 11.64
C VAL A 198 -3.31 57.29 12.99
N GLN A 199 -3.00 56.59 14.08
CA GLN A 199 -2.87 57.21 15.41
C GLN A 199 -1.80 58.32 15.46
N LYS A 200 -0.68 58.14 14.74
CA LYS A 200 0.38 59.16 14.65
C LYS A 200 0.01 60.35 13.76
N MET A 201 -0.92 60.17 12.82
CA MET A 201 -1.41 61.26 11.95
C MET A 201 -2.44 62.14 12.68
N ASP A 202 -3.34 61.54 13.47
CA ASP A 202 -4.34 62.29 14.25
C ASP A 202 -3.69 63.21 15.29
N GLN A 203 -2.57 62.78 15.90
CA GLN A 203 -1.82 63.58 16.88
C GLN A 203 -1.10 64.81 16.29
N LYS A 204 -0.94 64.91 14.96
CA LYS A 204 -0.33 66.08 14.30
C LYS A 204 -1.33 67.13 13.83
N THR A 205 -2.63 66.85 13.97
CA THR A 205 -3.71 67.69 13.42
C THR A 205 -4.53 68.39 14.52
N ALA A 206 -4.13 68.24 15.79
CA ALA A 206 -4.65 68.96 16.95
C ALA A 206 -3.58 69.92 17.49
#